data_AF-A0A543DUB3-F1
#
_entry.id   AF-A0A543DUB3-F1
#
_cell.length_a   1.000
_cell.length_b   1.000
_cell.length_c   1.000
_cell.angle_alpha   90.00
_cell.angle_beta   90.00
_cell.angle_gamma   90.00
#
_symmetry.space_group_name_H-M   'P 1'
#
loop_
_entity.id
_entity.type
_entity.pdbx_description
1 polymer ?
#
loop_
_entity_poly.entity_id
_entity_poly.type
_entity_poly.pdbx_seq_one_letter_code
_entity_poly.pdbx_strand_id
1 'polypeptide(L)'
;MPVYMILSWIFIIAGLVCTVVVLALQWRAWRRFRHVSFGLLTISSIAVLINQVLMAIPYMYTLDATALASLMALAAIPFAHALVLGVWGTWSLFRVYGRVVEENGRLRETLEGGGRGEG
;
A
#
# COMPACT_ATOMS: atom_id res chain seq x y z
N MET A 1 -19.52 26.77 -7.30
CA MET A 1 -18.82 25.49 -7.53
C MET A 1 -19.82 24.37 -7.30
N PRO A 2 -20.05 23.46 -8.26
CA PRO A 2 -21.06 22.42 -8.11
C PRO A 2 -20.65 21.39 -7.03
N VAL A 3 -21.64 20.78 -6.37
CA VAL A 3 -21.44 19.89 -5.21
C VAL A 3 -20.48 18.74 -5.51
N TYR A 4 -20.56 18.16 -6.71
CA TYR A 4 -19.68 17.07 -7.12
C TYR A 4 -18.19 17.48 -7.13
N MET A 5 -17.86 18.73 -7.48
CA MET A 5 -16.47 19.21 -7.45
C MET A 5 -15.93 19.32 -6.02
N ILE A 6 -16.77 19.77 -5.07
CA ILE A 6 -16.39 19.87 -3.66
C ILE A 6 -16.11 18.47 -3.10
N LEU A 7 -16.97 17.50 -3.41
CA LEU A 7 -16.77 16.11 -3.01
C LEU A 7 -15.48 15.53 -3.61
N SER A 8 -15.22 15.76 -4.90
CA SER A 8 -13.97 15.33 -5.55
C SER A 8 -12.73 15.87 -4.84
N TRP A 9 -12.73 17.15 -4.44
CA TRP A 9 -11.62 17.74 -3.69
C TRP A 9 -11.40 17.07 -2.34
N ILE A 10 -12.47 16.81 -1.59
CA ILE A 10 -12.38 16.11 -0.30
C ILE A 10 -11.79 14.71 -0.49
N PHE A 11 -12.27 13.96 -1.47
CA PHE A 11 -11.76 12.62 -1.77
C PHE A 11 -10.28 12.62 -2.17
N ILE A 12 -9.87 13.55 -3.03
CA ILE A 12 -8.47 13.68 -3.47
C ILE A 12 -7.55 14.01 -2.27
N ILE A 13 -7.92 15.01 -1.47
CA ILE A 13 -7.11 15.43 -0.32
C ILE A 13 -7.02 14.31 0.72
N ALA A 14 -8.15 13.68 1.06
CA ALA A 14 -8.18 12.57 1.99
C ALA A 14 -7.36 11.37 1.49
N GLY A 15 -7.46 11.04 0.19
CA GLY A 15 -6.69 9.99 -0.45
C GLY A 15 -5.18 10.24 -0.41
N LEU A 16 -4.77 11.48 -0.68
CA LEU A 16 -3.36 11.91 -0.62
C LEU A 16 -2.83 11.83 0.82
N VAL A 17 -3.55 12.40 1.79
CA VAL A 17 -3.16 12.36 3.20
C VAL A 17 -3.03 10.92 3.69
N CYS A 18 -4.02 10.07 3.40
CA CYS A 18 -3.98 8.65 3.76
C CYS A 18 -2.76 7.95 3.15
N THR A 19 -2.48 8.21 1.87
CA THR A 19 -1.36 7.58 1.16
C THR A 19 -0.01 8.01 1.73
N VAL A 20 0.15 9.29 2.07
CA VAL A 20 1.36 9.80 2.72
C VAL A 20 1.55 9.18 4.10
N VAL A 21 0.48 9.06 4.89
CA VAL A 21 0.53 8.40 6.21
C VAL A 21 0.92 6.93 6.07
N VAL A 22 0.29 6.19 5.15
CA VAL A 22 0.61 4.79 4.88
C VAL A 22 2.06 4.64 4.41
N LEU A 23 2.52 5.49 3.50
CA LEU A 23 3.90 5.50 3.02
C LEU A 23 4.89 5.74 4.17
N ALA A 24 4.60 6.69 5.07
CA ALA A 24 5.45 6.96 6.23
C ALA A 24 5.52 5.77 7.19
N LEU A 25 4.38 5.09 7.42
CA LEU A 25 4.32 3.88 8.24
C LEU A 25 5.11 2.73 7.60
N GLN A 26 4.91 2.48 6.31
CA GLN A 26 5.63 1.45 5.55
C GLN A 26 7.12 1.72 5.50
N TRP A 27 7.53 2.97 5.28
CA TRP A 27 8.93 3.38 5.30
C TRP A 27 9.57 3.16 6.68
N ARG A 28 8.87 3.52 7.75
CA ARG A 28 9.35 3.29 9.12
C ARG A 28 9.43 1.79 9.44
N ALA A 29 8.45 1.00 9.00
CA ALA A 29 8.48 -0.45 9.14
C ALA A 29 9.61 -1.08 8.33
N TRP A 30 9.86 -0.62 7.11
CA TRP A 30 11.00 -1.06 6.29
C TRP A 30 12.33 -0.75 6.96
N ARG A 31 12.51 0.46 7.52
CA ARG A 31 13.73 0.80 8.27
C ARG A 31 13.91 -0.05 9.52
N ARG A 32 12.83 -0.41 10.21
CA ARG A 32 12.89 -1.19 11.46
C ARG A 32 13.12 -2.68 11.23
N PHE A 33 12.37 -3.29 10.30
CA PHE A 33 12.36 -4.74 10.11
C PHE A 33 13.16 -5.21 8.89
N ARG A 34 13.52 -4.30 7.97
CA ARG A 34 14.29 -4.56 6.74
C ARG A 34 13.75 -5.70 5.86
N HIS A 35 12.48 -6.10 6.04
CA HIS A 35 11.85 -7.09 5.17
C HIS A 35 11.52 -6.51 3.80
N VAL A 36 11.78 -7.31 2.76
CA VAL A 36 11.56 -6.97 1.35
C VAL A 36 10.10 -6.57 1.08
N SER A 37 9.15 -7.20 1.77
CA SER A 37 7.71 -6.91 1.64
C SER A 37 7.38 -5.44 1.95
N PHE A 38 8.01 -4.85 2.97
CA PHE A 38 7.81 -3.43 3.28
C PHE A 38 8.46 -2.51 2.25
N GLY A 39 9.57 -2.93 1.64
CA GLY A 39 10.19 -2.20 0.52
C GLY A 39 9.28 -2.18 -0.71
N LEU A 40 8.71 -3.33 -1.08
CA LEU A 40 7.77 -3.45 -2.21
C LEU A 40 6.51 -2.60 -1.98
N LEU A 41 5.96 -2.64 -0.75
CA LEU A 41 4.81 -1.81 -0.38
C LEU A 41 5.13 -0.31 -0.42
N THR A 42 6.34 0.09 0.01
CA THR A 42 6.78 1.49 -0.08
C THR A 42 6.84 1.96 -1.54
N ILE A 43 7.47 1.17 -2.43
CA ILE A 43 7.56 1.51 -3.86
C ILE A 43 6.17 1.56 -4.50
N SER A 44 5.30 0.60 -4.15
CA SER A 44 3.89 0.59 -4.57
C SER A 44 3.18 1.88 -4.14
N SER A 45 3.32 2.28 -2.88
CA SER A 45 2.69 3.51 -2.35
C SER A 45 3.21 4.78 -3.00
N ILE A 46 4.50 4.85 -3.37
CA ILE A 46 5.04 5.96 -4.17
C ILE A 46 4.36 6.02 -5.54
N ALA A 47 4.18 4.88 -6.19
CA ALA A 47 3.50 4.81 -7.48
C ALA A 47 2.02 5.20 -7.37
N VAL A 48 1.31 4.79 -6.30
CA VAL A 48 -0.04 5.27 -5.98
C VAL A 48 -0.07 6.79 -5.81
N LEU A 49 0.91 7.36 -5.10
CA LEU A 49 0.99 8.80 -4.87
C LEU A 49 1.17 9.57 -6.18
N ILE A 50 2.07 9.11 -7.06
CA ILE A 50 2.26 9.68 -8.40
C ILE A 50 0.95 9.61 -9.20
N ASN A 51 0.28 8.46 -9.21
CA ASN A 51 -1.00 8.30 -9.90
C ASN A 51 -2.04 9.30 -9.37
N GLN A 52 -2.19 9.43 -8.05
CA GLN A 52 -3.14 10.39 -7.47
C GLN A 52 -2.85 11.83 -7.84
N VAL A 53 -1.58 12.23 -7.86
CA VAL A 53 -1.18 13.57 -8.30
C VAL A 53 -1.55 13.79 -9.77
N LEU A 54 -1.29 12.81 -10.65
CA LEU A 54 -1.67 12.90 -12.06
C LEU A 54 -3.20 12.99 -12.24
N MET A 55 -3.96 12.18 -11.48
CA MET A 55 -5.42 12.17 -11.53
C MET A 55 -6.05 13.44 -10.93
N ALA A 56 -5.31 14.23 -10.15
CA ALA A 56 -5.76 15.52 -9.63
C ALA A 56 -5.64 16.67 -10.66
N ILE A 57 -4.79 16.53 -11.69
CA ILE A 57 -4.53 17.57 -12.69
C ILE A 57 -5.81 18.06 -13.39
N PRO A 58 -6.75 17.20 -13.87
CA PRO A 58 -7.95 17.63 -14.56
C PRO A 58 -8.91 18.46 -13.68
N TYR A 59 -8.75 18.41 -12.36
CA TYR A 59 -9.54 19.21 -11.42
C TYR A 59 -8.94 20.61 -11.19
N MET A 60 -7.66 20.80 -11.52
CA MET A 60 -6.94 22.08 -11.45
C MET A 60 -6.90 22.80 -12.80
N TYR A 61 -6.82 22.05 -13.89
CA TYR A 61 -6.64 22.57 -15.25
C TYR A 61 -7.67 21.98 -16.20
N THR A 62 -8.23 22.83 -17.05
CA THR A 62 -9.06 22.37 -18.16
C THR A 62 -8.17 21.77 -19.24
N LEU A 63 -8.34 20.49 -19.51
CA LEU A 63 -7.62 19.76 -20.54
C LEU A 63 -8.56 19.48 -21.72
N ASP A 64 -8.03 19.53 -22.93
CA ASP A 64 -8.73 18.96 -24.08
C ASP A 64 -8.78 17.42 -23.99
N ALA A 65 -9.60 16.81 -24.84
CA ALA A 65 -9.81 15.37 -24.82
C ALA A 65 -8.53 14.56 -25.10
N THR A 66 -7.63 15.07 -25.95
CA THR A 66 -6.39 14.40 -26.32
C THR A 66 -5.39 14.45 -25.16
N ALA A 67 -5.20 15.62 -24.55
CA ALA A 67 -4.35 15.81 -23.39
C ALA A 67 -4.87 14.99 -22.19
N LEU A 68 -6.18 14.92 -21.98
CA LEU A 68 -6.78 14.08 -20.95
C LEU A 68 -6.50 12.59 -21.20
N ALA A 69 -6.66 12.12 -22.44
CA ALA A 69 -6.37 10.73 -22.79
C ALA A 69 -4.89 10.38 -22.58
N SER A 70 -3.97 11.25 -22.99
CA SER A 70 -2.54 11.08 -22.75
C SER A 70 -2.19 11.06 -21.27
N LEU A 71 -2.81 11.94 -20.47
CA LEU A 71 -2.64 11.96 -19.03
C LEU A 71 -3.13 10.67 -18.36
N MET A 72 -4.30 10.15 -18.77
CA MET A 72 -4.84 8.88 -18.27
C MET A 72 -3.92 7.71 -18.62
N ALA A 73 -3.38 7.68 -19.85
CA ALA A 73 -2.41 6.66 -20.27
C ALA A 73 -1.12 6.72 -19.44
N LEU A 74 -0.60 7.92 -19.17
CA LEU A 74 0.56 8.13 -18.31
C LEU A 74 0.27 7.71 -16.86
N ALA A 75 -0.93 7.99 -16.34
CA ALA A 75 -1.34 7.62 -15.00
C ALA A 75 -1.55 6.11 -14.84
N ALA A 76 -1.90 5.39 -15.91
CA ALA A 76 -2.10 3.95 -15.89
C ALA A 76 -0.80 3.17 -15.60
N ILE A 77 0.35 3.67 -16.02
CA ILE A 77 1.66 3.03 -15.80
C ILE A 77 1.98 2.89 -14.31
N PRO A 78 2.05 3.99 -13.50
CA PRO A 78 2.32 3.87 -12.08
C PRO A 78 1.21 3.11 -11.36
N PHE A 79 -0.05 3.19 -11.80
CA PHE A 79 -1.14 2.42 -11.23
C PHE A 79 -0.96 0.91 -11.40
N ALA A 80 -0.58 0.45 -12.59
CA ALA A 80 -0.30 -0.96 -12.85
C ALA A 80 0.86 -1.47 -11.99
N HIS A 81 1.94 -0.69 -11.87
CA HIS A 81 3.07 -1.02 -11.00
C HIS A 81 2.65 -1.08 -9.53
N ALA A 82 1.86 -0.10 -9.08
CA ALA A 82 1.32 -0.07 -7.72
C ALA A 82 0.51 -1.33 -7.42
N LEU A 83 -0.37 -1.77 -8.32
CA LEU A 83 -1.17 -2.98 -8.16
C LEU A 83 -0.29 -4.23 -8.05
N VAL A 84 0.63 -4.44 -9.00
CA VAL A 84 1.47 -5.64 -9.00
C VAL A 84 2.34 -5.71 -7.76
N LEU A 85 3.02 -4.61 -7.42
CA LEU A 85 3.91 -4.55 -6.26
C LEU A 85 3.13 -4.57 -4.94
N GLY A 86 1.94 -3.96 -4.90
CA GLY A 86 1.08 -3.93 -3.73
C GLY A 86 0.51 -5.30 -3.40
N VAL A 87 -0.01 -6.03 -4.40
CA VAL A 87 -0.48 -7.41 -4.25
C VAL A 87 0.67 -8.32 -3.85
N TRP A 88 1.81 -8.23 -4.54
CA TRP A 88 2.98 -9.05 -4.21
C TRP A 88 3.52 -8.76 -2.81
N GLY A 89 3.66 -7.49 -2.45
CA GLY A 89 4.14 -7.05 -1.14
C GLY A 89 3.23 -7.56 -0.03
N THR A 90 1.92 -7.43 -0.20
CA THR A 90 0.90 -7.92 0.74
C THR A 90 0.93 -9.44 0.87
N TRP A 91 0.96 -10.16 -0.25
CA TRP A 91 1.03 -11.62 -0.27
C TRP A 91 2.31 -12.14 0.42
N SER A 92 3.45 -11.51 0.13
CA SER A 92 4.72 -11.81 0.78
C SER A 92 4.65 -11.63 2.30
N LEU A 93 3.97 -10.57 2.76
CA LEU A 93 3.80 -10.26 4.18
C LEU A 93 2.97 -11.34 4.88
N PHE A 94 1.83 -11.75 4.29
CA PHE A 94 1.00 -12.84 4.83
C PHE A 94 1.75 -14.16 4.90
N ARG A 95 2.57 -14.50 3.91
CA ARG A 95 3.36 -15.74 3.91
C ARG A 95 4.42 -15.75 5.01
N VAL A 96 5.01 -14.61 5.35
CA VAL A 96 5.98 -14.50 6.45
C VAL A 96 5.25 -14.59 7.80
N TYR A 97 4.17 -13.83 7.98
CA TYR A 97 3.38 -13.88 9.22
C TYR A 97 2.78 -15.26 9.48
N GLY A 98 2.27 -15.94 8.44
CA GLY A 98 1.73 -17.30 8.58
C GLY A 98 2.77 -18.28 9.13
N ARG A 99 4.01 -18.22 8.64
CA ARG A 99 5.10 -19.05 9.17
C ARG A 99 5.43 -18.74 10.63
N VAL A 100 5.51 -17.46 10.99
CA VAL A 100 5.80 -17.05 12.38
C VAL A 100 4.70 -17.51 13.34
N VAL A 101 3.44 -17.42 12.93
CA VAL A 101 2.31 -17.90 13.73
C VAL A 101 2.35 -19.42 13.89
N GLU A 102 2.64 -20.16 12.81
CA GLU A 102 2.76 -21.62 12.85
C GLU A 102 3.92 -22.09 13.75
N GLU A 103 5.09 -21.45 13.62
CA GLU A 103 6.26 -21.75 14.46
C GLU A 103 5.99 -21.46 15.95
N ASN A 104 5.35 -20.34 16.28
CA ASN A 104 4.96 -20.02 17.65
C ASN A 104 3.92 -21.00 18.21
N GLY A 105 2.99 -21.48 17.38
CA GLY A 105 2.03 -22.53 17.77
C GLY A 105 2.75 -23.81 18.18
N ARG A 106 3.68 -24.30 17.34
CA ARG A 106 4.46 -25.51 17.60
C ARG A 106 5.35 -25.39 18.85
N LEU A 107 5.99 -24.24 19.04
CA LEU A 107 6.80 -23.97 20.24
C LEU A 107 5.94 -24.00 21.50
N ARG A 108 4.74 -23.43 21.44
CA ARG A 108 3.80 -23.42 22.57
C ARG A 108 3.31 -24.82 22.92
N GLU A 109 2.96 -25.64 21.93
CA GLU A 109 2.59 -27.05 22.14
C GLU A 109 3.74 -27.86 22.75
N THR A 110 4.98 -27.58 22.35
CA THR A 110 6.17 -28.24 22.92
C THR A 110 6.37 -27.85 24.39
N LEU A 111 6.20 -26.57 24.74
CA LEU A 111 6.34 -26.07 26.11
C LEU A 111 5.19 -26.55 27.03
N GLU A 112 3.96 -26.60 26.52
CA GLU A 112 2.78 -27.06 27.28
C GLU A 112 2.71 -28.60 27.37
N GLY A 113 3.21 -29.33 26.37
CA GLY A 113 3.27 -30.79 26.34
C GLY A 113 4.43 -31.38 27.16
N GLY A 114 5.57 -30.69 27.24
CA GLY A 114 6.73 -31.12 28.03
C GLY A 114 6.54 -31.01 29.55
N GLY A 115 5.64 -30.15 30.02
CA GLY A 115 5.37 -29.94 31.45
C GLY A 115 4.47 -30.98 32.12
N ARG A 116 3.95 -31.98 31.39
CA ARG A 116 3.03 -33.01 31.90
C ARG A 116 3.68 -34.36 32.23
N GLY A 117 5.01 -34.47 32.10
CA GLY A 117 5.75 -35.73 32.22
C GLY A 117 6.58 -35.94 33.49
N GLU A 118 6.65 -34.97 34.40
CA GLU A 118 7.46 -35.07 35.63
C GLU A 118 6.63 -34.71 36.85
N GLY A 119 5.92 -35.70 37.39
CA GLY A 119 5.17 -35.63 38.64
C GLY A 119 4.94 -37.01 39.21
#